data_AF-A0A359EW28-F1
#
_entry.id   AF-A0A359EW28-F1
#
_cell.length_a   1.000
_cell.length_b   1.000
_cell.length_c   1.000
_cell.angle_alpha   90.00
_cell.angle_beta   90.00
_cell.angle_gamma   90.00
#
_symmetry.space_group_name_H-M   'P 1'
#
loop_
_entity.id
_entity.type
_entity.pdbx_description
1 polymer ?
#
loop_
_entity_poly.entity_id
_entity_poly.type
_entity_poly.pdbx_seq_one_letter_code
_entity_poly.pdbx_strand_id
1 'polypeptide(L)'
;MKTLQRICLCGMATGMLLFLPFHQIYADSPALKSSPAANTNFATPASQPVPPAHAAAPLQEEMQYRTASQLAEEENLMAILWVQRSAEFRGLCYQAYNLAAMETEKAIAQRNKKENALRKAEKKQNDTAQSDSMKASGPERNMTEKIPEKKKVQQEPLLPLAVVLDIDDTIVCHALLQAYYTEHPEAKADYNAWEQWIAQHKTLLPGAREFLQYADQHGVQIFYVTGRGPKDRSVTSRFLQKAGLPFTDETHLLMNDRSGSKMNHFAKLARRYDIICYLGDNAGDFPISAIREENSIIYKKKADDNRTDSKTRASENRTEPGNAIRTDCSAANQSETETGKRKTEMPLDIPAMLKHDKNPVRNKTVDIHRESFGTKFILLPNPMYGDWEYNLAQNYRRLPAEQRIALRKAALKCFTYIPNTEP
;
A
#
# COMPACT_ATOMS: atom_id res chain seq x y z
N MET A 1 -26.89 47.24 22.56
CA MET A 1 -27.49 47.21 23.90
C MET A 1 -28.65 46.24 23.88
N LYS A 2 -28.59 45.18 24.71
CA LYS A 2 -29.68 44.55 25.50
C LYS A 2 -30.93 44.07 24.69
N THR A 3 -31.38 42.82 24.69
CA THR A 3 -31.32 41.76 25.71
C THR A 3 -31.77 40.43 25.08
N LEU A 4 -30.99 39.35 25.28
CA LEU A 4 -31.45 37.97 25.22
C LEU A 4 -32.19 37.62 26.52
N GLN A 5 -33.41 37.06 26.44
CA GLN A 5 -34.01 36.27 27.52
C GLN A 5 -33.35 34.88 27.50
N ARG A 6 -32.52 34.51 28.49
CA ARG A 6 -32.86 33.98 29.83
C ARG A 6 -33.76 32.75 29.80
N ILE A 7 -33.15 31.58 30.03
CA ILE A 7 -33.56 30.68 31.11
C ILE A 7 -32.30 30.31 31.89
N CYS A 8 -32.36 30.53 33.21
CA CYS A 8 -31.28 30.41 34.18
C CYS A 8 -31.63 29.29 35.17
N LEU A 9 -30.64 28.46 35.46
CA LEU A 9 -30.28 27.73 36.69
C LEU A 9 -31.35 27.32 37.73
N CYS A 10 -31.33 26.01 38.06
CA CYS A 10 -30.93 25.43 39.36
C CYS A 10 -30.93 23.89 39.16
N GLY A 11 -29.93 23.06 39.48
CA GLY A 11 -28.92 23.14 40.53
C GLY A 11 -29.38 22.36 41.76
N MET A 12 -29.21 21.02 41.81
CA MET A 12 -28.86 20.27 43.02
C MET A 12 -28.29 18.89 42.65
N ALA A 13 -27.13 18.61 43.25
CA ALA A 13 -26.43 17.35 43.23
C ALA A 13 -27.07 16.35 44.21
N THR A 14 -27.06 15.07 43.86
CA THR A 14 -26.94 13.97 44.83
C THR A 14 -26.42 12.75 44.09
N GLY A 15 -25.29 12.23 44.55
CA GLY A 15 -24.60 11.10 43.95
C GLY A 15 -25.24 9.76 44.29
N MET A 16 -25.02 8.79 43.41
CA MET A 16 -24.98 7.39 43.79
C MET A 16 -24.06 6.64 42.81
N LEU A 17 -22.80 6.48 43.23
CA LEU A 17 -21.86 5.51 42.70
C LEU A 17 -22.36 4.11 43.08
N LEU A 18 -22.67 3.28 42.09
CA LEU A 18 -22.81 1.83 42.31
C LEU A 18 -21.46 1.16 42.04
N PHE A 19 -20.79 0.83 43.14
CA PHE A 19 -19.68 -0.12 43.24
C PHE A 19 -20.17 -1.52 42.81
N LEU A 20 -19.45 -2.17 41.90
CA LEU A 20 -19.49 -3.63 41.75
C LEU A 20 -18.20 -4.21 42.35
N PRO A 21 -18.27 -5.28 43.16
CA PRO A 21 -17.13 -5.80 43.90
C PRO A 21 -16.25 -6.69 43.02
N PHE A 22 -14.95 -6.44 43.07
CA PHE A 22 -13.90 -7.33 42.61
C PHE A 22 -13.68 -8.43 43.65
N HIS A 23 -13.88 -9.71 43.30
CA HIS A 23 -13.26 -10.86 43.98
C HIS A 23 -13.11 -12.05 43.02
N GLN A 24 -11.93 -12.71 43.10
CA GLN A 24 -11.48 -13.95 42.45
C GLN A 24 -11.36 -13.89 40.90
N ILE A 25 -10.25 -14.19 40.21
CA ILE A 25 -9.28 -15.29 40.37
C ILE A 25 -7.95 -14.86 39.69
N TYR A 26 -6.85 -14.82 40.44
CA TYR A 26 -5.49 -15.04 39.91
C TYR A 26 -4.74 -15.84 40.99
N ALA A 27 -4.63 -17.14 40.77
CA ALA A 27 -3.65 -18.01 41.39
C ALA A 27 -3.08 -18.84 40.25
N ASP A 28 -1.82 -18.60 39.89
CA ASP A 28 -0.86 -19.59 39.38
C ASP A 28 0.44 -18.88 38.99
N SER A 29 1.35 -18.80 39.95
CA SER A 29 2.79 -18.74 39.73
C SER A 29 3.46 -19.45 40.91
N PRO A 30 4.39 -20.38 40.69
CA PRO A 30 4.89 -21.25 41.76
C PRO A 30 5.86 -20.48 42.67
N ALA A 31 5.40 -20.19 43.89
CA ALA A 31 6.26 -19.78 44.98
C ALA A 31 7.09 -20.97 45.50
N LEU A 32 8.38 -20.74 45.67
CA LEU A 32 9.34 -21.65 46.29
C LEU A 32 8.81 -22.18 47.62
N LYS A 33 8.79 -23.51 47.77
CA LYS A 33 8.58 -24.17 49.06
C LYS A 33 9.81 -23.97 49.95
N SER A 34 9.54 -23.49 51.16
CA SER A 34 10.44 -23.50 52.31
C SER A 34 10.80 -24.93 52.72
N SER A 35 12.09 -25.16 52.98
CA SER A 35 12.59 -26.35 53.69
C SER A 35 12.67 -26.05 55.20
N PRO A 36 12.47 -27.06 56.07
CA PRO A 36 12.54 -26.88 57.51
C PRO A 36 13.99 -26.86 58.02
N ALA A 37 14.15 -26.21 59.18
CA ALA A 37 15.39 -25.93 59.87
C ALA A 37 16.30 -27.15 60.08
N ALA A 38 17.57 -26.98 59.72
CA ALA A 38 18.66 -27.87 60.08
C ALA A 38 19.07 -27.64 61.54
N ASN A 39 19.19 -28.75 62.27
CA ASN A 39 19.88 -28.81 63.56
C ASN A 39 21.39 -28.66 63.34
N THR A 40 21.97 -27.91 64.27
CA THR A 40 23.38 -27.55 64.47
C THR A 40 24.37 -28.71 64.38
N ASN A 41 25.47 -28.49 63.66
CA ASN A 41 26.80 -28.97 64.03
C ASN A 41 27.85 -28.00 63.47
N PHE A 42 28.58 -27.35 64.38
CA PHE A 42 29.70 -26.47 64.07
C PHE A 42 30.87 -27.30 63.53
N ALA A 43 31.26 -27.04 62.29
CA ALA A 43 32.59 -27.35 61.77
C ALA A 43 33.18 -26.06 61.21
N THR A 44 34.25 -25.59 61.85
CA THR A 44 35.02 -24.41 61.47
C THR A 44 35.61 -24.61 60.06
N PRO A 45 35.32 -23.76 59.07
CA PRO A 45 36.04 -23.82 57.81
C PRO A 45 37.38 -23.11 57.98
N ALA A 46 38.46 -23.81 57.66
CA ALA A 46 39.80 -23.25 57.55
C ALA A 46 39.80 -22.04 56.59
N SER A 47 40.48 -20.97 57.00
CA SER A 47 40.70 -19.75 56.23
C SER A 47 41.36 -20.08 54.89
N GLN A 48 40.61 -20.00 53.80
CA GLN A 48 41.15 -19.95 52.44
C GLN A 48 41.84 -18.58 52.26
N PRO A 49 43.05 -18.50 51.69
CA PRO A 49 43.70 -17.23 51.42
C PRO A 49 42.88 -16.42 50.41
N VAL A 50 42.62 -15.16 50.75
CA VAL A 50 41.99 -14.17 49.87
C VAL A 50 42.85 -14.04 48.61
N PRO A 51 42.32 -14.23 47.39
CA PRO A 51 43.09 -13.98 46.18
C PRO A 51 43.48 -12.49 46.14
N PRO A 52 44.69 -12.15 45.67
CA PRO A 52 45.12 -10.77 45.62
C PRO A 52 44.12 -9.97 44.78
N ALA A 53 43.78 -8.77 45.25
CA ALA A 53 42.90 -7.85 44.56
C ALA A 53 43.34 -7.76 43.09
N HIS A 54 42.55 -8.38 42.19
CA HIS A 54 42.70 -8.13 40.77
C HIS A 54 42.49 -6.64 40.59
N ALA A 55 43.56 -5.93 40.21
CA ALA A 55 43.49 -4.55 39.78
C ALA A 55 42.29 -4.44 38.82
N ALA A 56 41.34 -3.58 39.17
CA ALA A 56 40.21 -3.30 38.31
C ALA A 56 40.79 -2.88 36.95
N ALA A 57 40.68 -3.77 35.97
CA ALA A 57 40.97 -3.43 34.60
C ALA A 57 40.11 -2.20 34.27
N PRO A 58 40.66 -1.15 33.64
CA PRO A 58 39.84 -0.04 33.22
C PRO A 58 38.70 -0.62 32.37
N LEU A 59 37.45 -0.27 32.69
CA LEU A 59 36.33 -0.43 31.78
C LEU A 59 36.67 0.41 30.54
N GLN A 60 37.44 -0.17 29.63
CA GLN A 60 37.50 0.30 28.27
C GLN A 60 36.12 0.00 27.71
N GLU A 61 35.27 1.01 27.69
CA GLU A 61 34.15 1.06 26.78
C GLU A 61 34.74 0.88 25.39
N GLU A 62 34.81 -0.36 24.91
CA GLU A 62 35.10 -0.65 23.52
C GLU A 62 33.96 -0.01 22.73
N MET A 63 34.22 1.18 22.21
CA MET A 63 33.30 1.90 21.34
C MET A 63 33.16 1.06 20.07
N GLN A 64 32.18 0.15 20.06
CA GLN A 64 31.98 -0.77 18.96
C GLN A 64 31.46 0.03 17.77
N TYR A 65 32.37 0.35 16.84
CA TYR A 65 32.02 1.07 15.62
C TYR A 65 31.05 0.25 14.80
N ARG A 66 29.86 0.82 14.54
CA ARG A 66 28.87 0.20 13.65
C ARG A 66 29.41 0.14 12.22
N THR A 67 29.18 -0.98 11.57
CA THR A 67 29.43 -1.12 10.12
C THR A 67 28.50 -0.20 9.32
N ALA A 68 28.89 0.14 8.08
CA ALA A 68 28.02 0.93 7.21
C ALA A 68 26.66 0.26 6.94
N SER A 69 26.63 -1.08 6.91
CA SER A 69 25.37 -1.83 6.80
C SER A 69 24.47 -1.60 8.02
N GLN A 70 25.02 -1.69 9.23
CA GLN A 70 24.27 -1.44 10.46
C GLN A 70 23.76 0.01 10.52
N LEU A 71 24.59 0.98 10.13
CA LEU A 71 24.18 2.38 10.05
C LEU A 71 23.04 2.61 9.03
N ALA A 72 23.11 1.94 7.87
CA ALA A 72 22.08 2.07 6.84
C ALA A 72 20.73 1.49 7.28
N GLU A 73 20.71 0.47 8.14
CA GLU A 73 19.47 -0.06 8.74
C GLU A 73 18.98 0.83 9.89
N GLU A 74 19.90 1.36 10.71
CA GLU A 74 19.55 2.29 11.79
C GLU A 74 18.86 3.57 11.31
N GLU A 75 19.23 4.10 10.13
CA GLU A 75 18.52 5.22 9.51
C GLU A 75 17.01 4.96 9.33
N ASN A 76 16.57 3.69 9.33
CA ASN A 76 15.17 3.29 9.20
C ASN A 76 14.43 3.17 10.55
N LEU A 77 15.14 3.22 11.68
CA LEU A 77 14.60 2.91 13.00
C LEU A 77 13.38 3.78 13.36
N MET A 78 13.45 5.09 13.09
CA MET A 78 12.33 5.99 13.39
C MET A 78 11.10 5.74 12.52
N ALA A 79 11.30 5.35 11.25
CA ALA A 79 10.21 4.98 10.36
C ALA A 79 9.52 3.69 10.86
N ILE A 80 10.31 2.67 11.23
CA ILE A 80 9.81 1.42 11.80
C ILE A 80 9.03 1.69 13.10
N LEU A 81 9.60 2.48 14.02
CA LEU A 81 8.95 2.84 15.28
C LEU A 81 7.63 3.58 15.05
N TRP A 82 7.60 4.53 14.11
CA TRP A 82 6.37 5.24 13.78
C TRP A 82 5.28 4.29 13.26
N VAL A 83 5.61 3.38 12.34
CA VAL A 83 4.67 2.37 11.82
C VAL A 83 4.17 1.44 12.95
N GLN A 84 5.07 0.96 13.81
CA GLN A 84 4.69 0.00 14.85
C GLN A 84 3.93 0.61 16.03
N ARG A 85 4.26 1.85 16.43
CA ARG A 85 3.87 2.39 17.74
C ARG A 85 2.97 3.61 17.67
N SER A 86 2.96 4.36 16.56
CA SER A 86 2.20 5.60 16.50
C SER A 86 0.69 5.35 16.43
N ALA A 87 -0.08 6.26 17.01
CA ALA A 87 -1.53 6.28 16.81
C ALA A 87 -1.87 6.85 15.43
N GLU A 88 -1.00 7.72 14.92
CA GLU A 88 -1.07 8.42 13.63
C GLU A 88 -1.04 7.42 12.47
N PHE A 89 -0.09 6.49 12.46
CA PHE A 89 -0.04 5.44 11.44
C PHE A 89 -1.34 4.62 11.41
N ARG A 90 -1.79 4.16 12.59
CA ARG A 90 -3.05 3.41 12.69
C ARG A 90 -4.25 4.24 12.23
N GLY A 91 -4.30 5.52 12.59
CA GLY A 91 -5.32 6.46 12.15
C GLY A 91 -5.32 6.66 10.63
N LEU A 92 -4.14 6.75 10.01
CA LEU A 92 -4.00 6.85 8.55
C LEU A 92 -4.45 5.56 7.84
N CYS A 93 -4.16 4.38 8.38
CA CYS A 93 -4.69 3.12 7.83
C CYS A 93 -6.23 3.11 7.85
N TYR A 94 -6.84 3.42 9.00
CA TYR A 94 -8.30 3.50 9.09
C TYR A 94 -8.87 4.58 8.16
N GLN A 95 -8.23 5.75 8.06
CA GLN A 95 -8.64 6.80 7.14
C GLN A 95 -8.65 6.28 5.70
N ALA A 96 -7.60 5.61 5.26
CA ALA A 96 -7.50 5.06 3.91
C ALA A 96 -8.61 4.03 3.64
N TYR A 97 -8.82 3.07 4.54
CA TYR A 97 -9.86 2.05 4.34
C TYR A 97 -11.28 2.59 4.46
N ASN A 98 -11.51 3.59 5.32
CA ASN A 98 -12.80 4.28 5.38
C ASN A 98 -13.10 5.02 4.07
N LEU A 99 -12.10 5.69 3.48
CA LEU A 99 -12.25 6.30 2.16
C LEU A 99 -12.56 5.26 1.08
N ALA A 100 -11.84 4.12 1.08
CA ALA A 100 -12.11 3.03 0.15
C ALA A 100 -13.54 2.45 0.32
N ALA A 101 -14.02 2.30 1.55
CA ALA A 101 -15.39 1.87 1.85
C ALA A 101 -16.41 2.89 1.33
N MET A 102 -16.20 4.18 1.57
CA MET A 102 -17.07 5.26 1.07
C MET A 102 -17.16 5.27 -0.46
N GLU A 103 -16.04 5.11 -1.17
CA GLU A 103 -16.05 5.02 -2.64
C GLU A 103 -16.73 3.74 -3.14
N THR A 104 -16.60 2.64 -2.38
CA THR A 104 -17.28 1.37 -2.66
C THR A 104 -18.80 1.51 -2.53
N GLU A 105 -19.28 2.11 -1.44
CA GLU A 105 -20.70 2.43 -1.22
C GLU A 105 -21.26 3.29 -2.36
N LYS A 106 -20.55 4.36 -2.72
CA LYS A 106 -20.94 5.24 -3.84
C LYS A 106 -21.05 4.46 -5.14
N ALA A 107 -20.06 3.61 -5.46
CA ALA A 107 -20.05 2.83 -6.69
C ALA A 107 -21.20 1.81 -6.73
N ILE A 108 -21.46 1.11 -5.63
CA ILE A 108 -22.59 0.16 -5.51
C ILE A 108 -23.92 0.89 -5.70
N ALA A 109 -24.14 2.02 -5.03
CA ALA A 109 -25.37 2.80 -5.17
C ALA A 109 -25.59 3.28 -6.62
N GLN A 110 -24.52 3.75 -7.29
CA GLN A 110 -24.57 4.13 -8.69
C GLN A 110 -24.87 2.94 -9.61
N ARG A 111 -24.26 1.77 -9.35
CA ARG A 111 -24.49 0.53 -10.10
C ARG A 111 -25.95 0.10 -9.98
N ASN A 112 -26.50 0.06 -8.77
CA ASN A 112 -27.89 -0.29 -8.51
C ASN A 112 -28.87 0.66 -9.22
N LYS A 113 -28.59 1.97 -9.21
CA LYS A 113 -29.39 2.95 -9.95
C LYS A 113 -29.37 2.68 -11.46
N LYS A 114 -28.21 2.38 -12.04
CA LYS A 114 -28.07 2.05 -13.46
C LYS A 114 -28.81 0.75 -13.81
N GLU A 115 -28.66 -0.31 -13.03
CA GLU A 115 -29.38 -1.58 -13.25
C GLU A 115 -30.89 -1.41 -13.20
N ASN A 116 -31.40 -0.65 -12.22
CA ASN A 116 -32.83 -0.37 -12.12
C ASN A 116 -33.35 0.44 -13.33
N ALA A 117 -32.55 1.36 -13.87
CA ALA A 117 -32.90 2.10 -15.07
C ALA A 117 -32.94 1.18 -16.31
N LEU A 118 -31.96 0.28 -16.45
CA LEU A 118 -31.91 -0.73 -17.52
C LEU A 118 -33.13 -1.66 -17.46
N ARG A 119 -33.44 -2.24 -16.29
CA ARG A 119 -34.61 -3.11 -16.10
C ARG A 119 -35.93 -2.41 -16.45
N LYS A 120 -36.06 -1.12 -16.10
CA LYS A 120 -37.24 -0.30 -16.46
C LYS A 120 -37.32 -0.06 -17.98
N ALA A 121 -36.19 0.20 -18.63
CA ALA A 121 -36.13 0.41 -20.08
C ALA A 121 -36.48 -0.88 -20.85
N GLU A 122 -35.96 -2.03 -20.42
CA GLU A 122 -36.27 -3.35 -20.98
C GLU A 122 -37.75 -3.68 -20.85
N LYS A 123 -38.33 -3.46 -19.65
CA LYS A 123 -39.78 -3.65 -19.44
C LYS A 123 -40.61 -2.79 -20.39
N LYS A 124 -40.27 -1.51 -20.52
CA LYS A 124 -40.98 -0.60 -21.44
C LYS A 124 -40.87 -1.04 -22.90
N GLN A 125 -39.71 -1.54 -23.34
CA GLN A 125 -39.54 -2.08 -24.69
C GLN A 125 -40.39 -3.33 -24.92
N ASN A 126 -40.45 -4.25 -23.96
CA ASN A 126 -41.25 -5.46 -24.05
C ASN A 126 -42.75 -5.16 -24.06
N ASP A 127 -43.23 -4.27 -23.18
CA ASP A 127 -44.63 -3.84 -23.15
C ASP A 127 -45.06 -3.18 -24.47
N THR A 128 -44.17 -2.35 -25.05
CA THR A 128 -44.41 -1.70 -26.36
C THR A 128 -44.48 -2.74 -27.48
N ALA A 129 -43.52 -3.68 -27.53
CA ALA A 129 -43.48 -4.74 -28.56
C ALA A 129 -44.70 -5.67 -28.48
N GLN A 130 -45.16 -5.99 -27.27
CA GLN A 130 -46.38 -6.78 -27.07
C GLN A 130 -47.62 -6.02 -27.58
N SER A 131 -47.74 -4.72 -27.30
CA SER A 131 -48.84 -3.89 -27.80
C SER A 131 -48.86 -3.74 -29.33
N ASP A 132 -47.70 -3.63 -29.96
CA ASP A 132 -47.57 -3.54 -31.42
C ASP A 132 -47.94 -4.88 -32.10
N SER A 133 -47.57 -6.01 -31.49
CA SER A 133 -47.94 -7.35 -31.99
C SER A 133 -49.44 -7.63 -31.92
N MET A 134 -50.12 -7.17 -30.86
CA MET A 134 -51.59 -7.30 -30.71
C MET A 134 -52.37 -6.41 -31.68
N LYS A 135 -51.78 -5.30 -32.16
CA LYS A 135 -52.38 -4.44 -33.19
C LYS A 135 -52.19 -4.98 -34.61
N ALA A 136 -51.20 -5.84 -34.83
CA ALA A 136 -50.89 -6.42 -36.14
C ALA A 136 -51.78 -7.63 -36.51
N SER A 137 -52.59 -8.16 -35.59
CA SER A 137 -53.45 -9.34 -35.80
C SER A 137 -54.89 -9.03 -36.26
N GLY A 138 -55.13 -7.88 -36.91
CA GLY A 138 -56.40 -7.56 -37.60
C GLY A 138 -56.44 -8.14 -39.02
N PRO A 139 -57.63 -8.38 -39.62
CA PRO A 139 -57.77 -9.18 -40.85
C PRO A 139 -57.14 -8.49 -42.07
N GLU A 140 -56.35 -9.30 -42.79
CA GLU A 140 -55.78 -9.14 -44.14
C GLU A 140 -55.39 -7.74 -44.62
N ARG A 141 -54.07 -7.50 -44.73
CA ARG A 141 -53.52 -6.56 -45.71
C ARG A 141 -52.40 -7.24 -46.51
N ASN A 142 -52.55 -7.17 -47.83
CA ASN A 142 -51.70 -7.75 -48.86
C ASN A 142 -50.20 -7.41 -48.68
N MET A 143 -49.36 -8.43 -48.87
CA MET A 143 -47.90 -8.36 -48.83
C MET A 143 -47.33 -7.58 -50.02
N THR A 144 -46.53 -6.55 -49.75
CA THR A 144 -45.14 -6.39 -50.27
C THR A 144 -44.56 -5.07 -49.76
N GLU A 145 -44.12 -5.05 -48.50
CA GLU A 145 -43.18 -4.03 -48.05
C GLU A 145 -42.27 -4.67 -47.00
N LYS A 146 -40.97 -4.73 -47.31
CA LYS A 146 -39.94 -5.22 -46.36
C LYS A 146 -39.94 -4.26 -45.17
N ILE A 147 -40.60 -4.67 -44.09
CA ILE A 147 -40.51 -4.00 -42.79
C ILE A 147 -39.02 -3.97 -42.41
N PRO A 148 -38.41 -2.78 -42.22
CA PRO A 148 -37.01 -2.72 -41.82
C PRO A 148 -36.90 -3.37 -40.44
N GLU A 149 -36.09 -4.43 -40.34
CA GLU A 149 -35.71 -5.02 -39.06
C GLU A 149 -35.19 -3.91 -38.15
N LYS A 150 -35.98 -3.54 -37.13
CA LYS A 150 -35.51 -2.66 -36.06
C LYS A 150 -34.32 -3.37 -35.41
N LYS A 151 -33.10 -2.95 -35.73
CA LYS A 151 -31.87 -3.38 -35.03
C LYS A 151 -32.12 -3.16 -33.54
N LYS A 152 -32.28 -4.26 -32.79
CA LYS A 152 -32.23 -4.22 -31.32
C LYS A 152 -30.87 -3.64 -30.96
N VAL A 153 -30.86 -2.41 -30.44
CA VAL A 153 -29.67 -1.85 -29.80
C VAL A 153 -29.43 -2.69 -28.56
N GLN A 154 -28.61 -3.75 -28.69
CA GLN A 154 -28.16 -4.53 -27.55
C GLN A 154 -27.28 -3.60 -26.71
N GLN A 155 -27.80 -3.11 -25.61
CA GLN A 155 -27.01 -2.32 -24.66
C GLN A 155 -25.96 -3.25 -24.04
N GLU A 156 -24.70 -2.83 -24.06
CA GLU A 156 -23.62 -3.64 -23.49
C GLU A 156 -23.85 -3.88 -22.00
N PRO A 157 -23.61 -5.11 -21.51
CA PRO A 157 -23.78 -5.43 -20.11
C PRO A 157 -22.82 -4.60 -19.25
N LEU A 158 -23.33 -4.08 -18.14
CA LEU A 158 -22.52 -3.34 -17.20
C LEU A 158 -21.44 -4.25 -16.60
N LEU A 159 -20.19 -3.79 -16.58
CA LEU A 159 -19.08 -4.54 -16.03
C LEU A 159 -19.27 -4.80 -14.52
N PRO A 160 -18.75 -5.91 -13.96
CA PRO A 160 -18.71 -6.13 -12.53
C PRO A 160 -17.82 -5.09 -11.84
N LEU A 161 -18.18 -4.70 -10.61
CA LEU A 161 -17.37 -3.80 -9.80
C LEU A 161 -16.15 -4.53 -9.23
N ALA A 162 -15.01 -3.84 -9.12
CA ALA A 162 -13.81 -4.42 -8.51
C ALA A 162 -13.00 -3.39 -7.72
N VAL A 163 -12.24 -3.83 -6.72
CA VAL A 163 -11.16 -3.08 -6.10
C VAL A 163 -9.83 -3.78 -6.39
N VAL A 164 -8.77 -2.99 -6.53
CA VAL A 164 -7.43 -3.49 -6.80
C VAL A 164 -6.53 -3.01 -5.69
N LEU A 165 -5.72 -3.89 -5.12
CA LEU A 165 -4.81 -3.49 -4.06
C LEU A 165 -3.48 -4.25 -4.07
N ASP A 166 -2.44 -3.57 -3.61
CA ASP A 166 -1.19 -4.21 -3.23
C ASP A 166 -1.34 -5.05 -1.94
N ILE A 167 -0.31 -5.82 -1.60
CA ILE A 167 -0.24 -6.68 -0.41
C ILE A 167 0.74 -6.13 0.63
N ASP A 168 1.96 -5.79 0.25
CA ASP A 168 3.08 -5.53 1.16
C ASP A 168 3.01 -4.07 1.64
N ASP A 169 2.89 -3.84 2.95
CA ASP A 169 2.56 -2.53 3.57
C ASP A 169 1.27 -1.85 3.06
N THR A 170 0.46 -2.61 2.32
CA THR A 170 -0.92 -2.25 1.99
C THR A 170 -1.92 -3.10 2.75
N ILE A 171 -1.69 -4.41 2.91
CA ILE A 171 -2.52 -5.30 3.73
C ILE A 171 -1.71 -5.93 4.86
N VAL A 172 -0.46 -6.28 4.55
CA VAL A 172 0.49 -6.92 5.46
C VAL A 172 1.45 -5.86 5.98
N CYS A 173 1.69 -5.80 7.28
CA CYS A 173 2.65 -4.85 7.83
C CYS A 173 4.04 -5.49 7.92
N HIS A 174 5.03 -4.95 7.21
CA HIS A 174 6.40 -5.49 7.22
C HIS A 174 7.28 -4.89 8.31
N ALA A 175 6.76 -3.97 9.12
CA ALA A 175 7.56 -3.29 10.14
C ALA A 175 8.19 -4.23 11.16
N LEU A 176 7.55 -5.36 11.50
CA LEU A 176 8.16 -6.37 12.38
C LEU A 176 9.32 -7.11 11.70
N LEU A 177 9.19 -7.39 10.40
CA LEU A 177 10.28 -7.98 9.63
C LEU A 177 11.46 -7.01 9.49
N GLN A 178 11.18 -5.72 9.28
CA GLN A 178 12.22 -4.69 9.21
C GLN A 178 12.95 -4.51 10.56
N ALA A 179 12.24 -4.58 11.68
CA ALA A 179 12.86 -4.61 13.00
C ALA A 179 13.75 -5.85 13.18
N TYR A 180 13.26 -7.03 12.76
CA TYR A 180 14.04 -8.26 12.79
C TYR A 180 15.33 -8.15 11.96
N TYR A 181 15.29 -7.55 10.77
CA TYR A 181 16.51 -7.33 9.97
C TYR A 181 17.49 -6.32 10.58
N THR A 182 17.01 -5.41 11.43
CA THR A 182 17.88 -4.49 12.16
C THR A 182 18.66 -5.22 13.25
N GLU A 183 18.02 -6.20 13.90
CA GLU A 183 18.64 -7.05 14.93
C GLU A 183 19.48 -8.21 14.33
N HIS A 184 19.10 -8.68 13.13
CA HIS A 184 19.67 -9.83 12.43
C HIS A 184 20.00 -9.51 10.97
N PRO A 185 21.01 -8.66 10.69
CA PRO A 185 21.34 -8.23 9.34
C PRO A 185 21.72 -9.38 8.40
N GLU A 186 22.26 -10.48 8.93
CA GLU A 186 22.56 -11.72 8.20
C GLU A 186 21.31 -12.37 7.59
N ALA A 187 20.14 -12.22 8.23
CA ALA A 187 18.90 -12.82 7.76
C ALA A 187 18.36 -12.16 6.49
N LYS A 188 18.81 -10.94 6.16
CA LYS A 188 18.41 -10.23 4.94
C LYS A 188 18.94 -10.88 3.66
N ALA A 189 20.03 -11.63 3.77
CA ALA A 189 20.59 -12.42 2.67
C ALA A 189 19.85 -13.76 2.47
N ASP A 190 19.07 -14.21 3.46
CA ASP A 190 18.31 -15.44 3.40
C ASP A 190 16.87 -15.19 2.96
N TYR A 191 16.56 -15.59 1.73
CA TYR A 191 15.21 -15.52 1.19
C TYR A 191 14.18 -16.25 2.06
N ASN A 192 14.59 -17.30 2.76
CA ASN A 192 13.70 -18.10 3.59
C ASN A 192 13.26 -17.33 4.84
N ALA A 193 13.98 -16.30 5.30
CA ALA A 193 13.61 -15.51 6.47
C ALA A 193 12.28 -14.76 6.25
N TRP A 194 12.07 -14.20 5.05
CA TRP A 194 10.81 -13.56 4.68
C TRP A 194 9.66 -14.57 4.59
N GLU A 195 9.89 -15.73 3.97
CA GLU A 195 8.86 -16.77 3.88
C GLU A 195 8.48 -17.30 5.26
N GLN A 196 9.46 -17.53 6.15
CA GLN A 196 9.24 -17.93 7.53
C GLN A 196 8.45 -16.87 8.30
N TRP A 197 8.79 -15.59 8.12
CA TRP A 197 8.05 -14.49 8.75
C TRP A 197 6.59 -14.48 8.30
N ILE A 198 6.31 -14.55 6.99
CA ILE A 198 4.94 -14.57 6.47
C ILE A 198 4.17 -15.81 6.94
N ALA A 199 4.83 -16.96 7.02
CA ALA A 199 4.18 -18.19 7.50
C ALA A 199 3.76 -18.09 8.97
N GLN A 200 4.52 -17.37 9.78
CA GLN A 200 4.31 -17.25 11.23
C GLN A 200 3.37 -16.10 11.61
N HIS A 201 3.29 -15.03 10.81
CA HIS A 201 2.50 -13.84 11.12
C HIS A 201 1.14 -13.85 10.44
N LYS A 202 0.15 -13.19 11.08
CA LYS A 202 -1.23 -13.03 10.56
C LYS A 202 -1.76 -11.61 10.71
N THR A 203 -0.89 -10.69 11.14
CA THR A 203 -1.27 -9.33 11.46
C THR A 203 -1.47 -8.55 10.17
N LEU A 204 -2.68 -8.03 10.03
CA LEU A 204 -3.06 -7.16 8.93
C LEU A 204 -2.96 -5.70 9.36
N LEU A 205 -2.84 -4.80 8.39
CA LEU A 205 -2.97 -3.39 8.66
C LEU A 205 -4.38 -3.06 9.19
N PRO A 206 -4.50 -2.08 10.12
CA PRO A 206 -5.79 -1.73 10.71
C PRO A 206 -6.83 -1.34 9.64
N GLY A 207 -7.99 -1.97 9.67
CA GLY A 207 -9.10 -1.72 8.72
C GLY A 207 -9.06 -2.57 7.45
N ALA A 208 -7.95 -3.26 7.15
CA ALA A 208 -7.79 -4.02 5.92
C ALA A 208 -8.80 -5.18 5.81
N ARG A 209 -8.94 -5.97 6.88
CA ARG A 209 -9.83 -7.13 6.89
C ARG A 209 -11.27 -6.69 6.75
N GLU A 210 -11.67 -5.70 7.53
CA GLU A 210 -13.03 -5.20 7.63
C GLU A 210 -13.49 -4.64 6.27
N PHE A 211 -12.63 -3.85 5.62
CA PHE A 211 -12.92 -3.34 4.27
C PHE A 211 -13.05 -4.44 3.22
N LEU A 212 -12.13 -5.40 3.19
CA LEU A 212 -12.14 -6.47 2.19
C LEU A 212 -13.34 -7.41 2.38
N GLN A 213 -13.70 -7.73 3.62
CA GLN A 213 -14.90 -8.51 3.92
C GLN A 213 -16.17 -7.73 3.55
N TYR A 214 -16.21 -6.42 3.81
CA TYR A 214 -17.32 -5.56 3.41
C TYR A 214 -17.50 -5.56 1.88
N ALA A 215 -16.41 -5.38 1.12
CA ALA A 215 -16.46 -5.38 -0.35
C ALA A 215 -16.95 -6.72 -0.91
N ASP A 216 -16.43 -7.85 -0.40
CA ASP A 216 -16.85 -9.20 -0.78
C ASP A 216 -18.34 -9.45 -0.51
N GLN A 217 -18.82 -9.08 0.68
CA GLN A 217 -20.24 -9.21 1.06
C GLN A 217 -21.19 -8.44 0.15
N HIS A 218 -20.70 -7.40 -0.54
CA HIS A 218 -21.48 -6.58 -1.48
C HIS A 218 -21.22 -6.95 -2.95
N GLY A 219 -20.58 -8.09 -3.21
CA GLY A 219 -20.35 -8.61 -4.56
C GLY A 219 -19.28 -7.85 -5.35
N VAL A 220 -18.44 -7.07 -4.67
CA VAL A 220 -17.31 -6.38 -5.30
C VAL A 220 -16.14 -7.35 -5.40
N GLN A 221 -15.58 -7.49 -6.60
CA GLN A 221 -14.41 -8.36 -6.82
C GLN A 221 -13.15 -7.71 -6.23
N ILE A 222 -12.25 -8.52 -5.70
CA ILE A 222 -11.03 -8.04 -5.04
C ILE A 222 -9.82 -8.66 -5.74
N PHE A 223 -8.96 -7.82 -6.29
CA PHE A 223 -7.73 -8.24 -6.95
C PHE A 223 -6.50 -7.81 -6.16
N TYR A 224 -5.68 -8.78 -5.78
CA TYR A 224 -4.39 -8.54 -5.13
C TYR A 224 -3.30 -8.49 -6.20
N VAL A 225 -2.74 -7.31 -6.45
CA VAL A 225 -1.69 -7.10 -7.45
C VAL A 225 -0.39 -6.76 -6.74
N THR A 226 0.53 -7.72 -6.67
CA THR A 226 1.74 -7.63 -5.82
C THR A 226 3.04 -7.61 -6.62
N GLY A 227 4.06 -6.95 -6.07
CA GLY A 227 5.43 -6.98 -6.59
C GLY A 227 6.16 -8.33 -6.38
N ARG A 228 5.59 -9.22 -5.55
CA ARG A 228 6.12 -10.57 -5.28
C ARG A 228 6.21 -11.41 -6.55
N GLY A 229 7.22 -12.29 -6.61
CA GLY A 229 7.49 -13.11 -7.79
C GLY A 229 6.58 -14.34 -7.88
N PRO A 230 6.49 -15.01 -9.04
CA PRO A 230 5.66 -16.20 -9.21
C PRO A 230 5.94 -17.34 -8.21
N LYS A 231 7.20 -17.46 -7.75
CA LYS A 231 7.60 -18.44 -6.72
C LYS A 231 6.89 -18.25 -5.38
N ASP A 232 6.47 -17.02 -5.07
CA ASP A 232 5.87 -16.66 -3.78
C ASP A 232 4.36 -16.85 -3.74
N ARG A 233 3.76 -17.28 -4.86
CA ARG A 233 2.31 -17.40 -5.00
C ARG A 233 1.73 -18.30 -3.91
N SER A 234 2.33 -19.46 -3.71
CA SER A 234 1.84 -20.49 -2.78
C SER A 234 1.87 -20.00 -1.33
N VAL A 235 2.98 -19.38 -0.90
CA VAL A 235 3.10 -18.82 0.46
C VAL A 235 2.18 -17.61 0.66
N THR A 236 2.03 -16.76 -0.37
CA THR A 236 1.15 -15.59 -0.33
C THR A 236 -0.32 -15.99 -0.23
N SER A 237 -0.77 -16.93 -1.08
CA SER A 237 -2.15 -17.43 -1.05
C SER A 237 -2.48 -18.07 0.30
N ARG A 238 -1.59 -18.91 0.86
CA ARG A 238 -1.76 -19.48 2.20
C ARG A 238 -1.86 -18.42 3.29
N PHE A 239 -1.06 -17.36 3.22
CA PHE A 239 -1.15 -16.24 4.15
C PHE A 239 -2.52 -15.57 4.09
N LEU A 240 -3.00 -15.22 2.88
CA LEU A 240 -4.30 -14.58 2.70
C LEU A 240 -5.44 -15.47 3.23
N GLN A 241 -5.36 -16.78 2.98
CA GLN A 241 -6.31 -17.77 3.51
C GLN A 241 -6.29 -17.81 5.04
N LYS A 242 -5.11 -17.95 5.64
CA LYS A 242 -4.92 -17.96 7.10
C LYS A 242 -5.39 -16.66 7.76
N ALA A 243 -5.27 -15.54 7.06
CA ALA A 243 -5.71 -14.22 7.52
C ALA A 243 -7.25 -14.01 7.40
N GLY A 244 -7.95 -14.95 6.76
CA GLY A 244 -9.40 -14.91 6.56
C GLY A 244 -9.84 -13.91 5.50
N LEU A 245 -8.99 -13.67 4.48
CA LEU A 245 -9.27 -12.73 3.40
C LEU A 245 -9.94 -13.43 2.19
N PRO A 246 -10.84 -12.74 1.48
CA PRO A 246 -11.56 -13.31 0.34
C PRO A 246 -10.66 -13.43 -0.90
N PHE A 247 -11.10 -14.19 -1.92
CA PHE A 247 -10.48 -14.26 -3.26
C PHE A 247 -8.98 -14.64 -3.28
N THR A 248 -8.62 -15.73 -2.61
CA THR A 248 -7.21 -16.17 -2.47
C THR A 248 -6.72 -17.09 -3.59
N ASP A 249 -7.54 -17.27 -4.63
CA ASP A 249 -7.24 -18.10 -5.80
C ASP A 249 -6.33 -17.39 -6.81
N GLU A 250 -5.85 -18.15 -7.80
CA GLU A 250 -4.86 -17.66 -8.76
C GLU A 250 -5.37 -16.58 -9.71
N THR A 251 -6.69 -16.47 -9.88
CA THR A 251 -7.29 -15.47 -10.78
C THR A 251 -7.37 -14.08 -10.14
N HIS A 252 -7.43 -14.04 -8.80
CA HIS A 252 -7.49 -12.80 -8.03
C HIS A 252 -6.12 -12.38 -7.46
N LEU A 253 -5.21 -13.35 -7.24
CA LEU A 253 -3.83 -13.09 -6.84
C LEU A 253 -2.93 -12.94 -8.09
N LEU A 254 -2.62 -11.69 -8.44
CA LEU A 254 -1.81 -11.33 -9.61
C LEU A 254 -0.38 -10.98 -9.19
N MET A 255 0.53 -11.92 -9.42
CA MET A 255 1.96 -11.78 -9.12
C MET A 255 2.68 -10.93 -10.17
N ASN A 256 3.86 -10.44 -9.84
CA ASN A 256 4.74 -9.73 -10.79
C ASN A 256 5.03 -10.60 -12.03
N ASP A 257 4.86 -10.01 -13.22
CA ASP A 257 5.06 -10.66 -14.52
C ASP A 257 6.48 -10.42 -15.10
N ARG A 258 7.41 -9.97 -14.26
CA ARG A 258 8.79 -9.58 -14.58
C ARG A 258 8.91 -8.33 -15.47
N SER A 259 7.82 -7.65 -15.79
CA SER A 259 7.88 -6.35 -16.47
C SER A 259 8.42 -5.22 -15.58
N GLY A 260 8.47 -5.44 -14.27
CA GLY A 260 8.82 -4.40 -13.30
C GLY A 260 7.71 -3.37 -13.09
N SER A 261 6.50 -3.61 -13.59
CA SER A 261 5.35 -2.73 -13.47
C SER A 261 4.06 -3.52 -13.23
N LYS A 262 3.14 -2.95 -12.46
CA LYS A 262 1.78 -3.48 -12.27
C LYS A 262 0.82 -3.09 -13.40
N MET A 263 1.26 -2.22 -14.31
CA MET A 263 0.40 -1.64 -15.35
C MET A 263 -0.25 -2.68 -16.27
N ASN A 264 0.46 -3.76 -16.59
CA ASN A 264 -0.10 -4.84 -17.42
C ASN A 264 -1.32 -5.48 -16.76
N HIS A 265 -1.30 -5.66 -15.44
CA HIS A 265 -2.43 -6.19 -14.68
C HIS A 265 -3.57 -5.17 -14.64
N PHE A 266 -3.26 -3.90 -14.36
CA PHE A 266 -4.26 -2.83 -14.35
C PHE A 266 -5.00 -2.72 -15.69
N ALA A 267 -4.27 -2.74 -16.81
CA ALA A 267 -4.86 -2.70 -18.15
C ALA A 267 -5.76 -3.92 -18.44
N LYS A 268 -5.35 -5.13 -18.01
CA LYS A 268 -6.16 -6.35 -18.16
C LYS A 268 -7.44 -6.30 -17.32
N LEU A 269 -7.35 -5.84 -16.07
CA LEU A 269 -8.48 -5.73 -15.16
C LEU A 269 -9.46 -4.64 -15.62
N ALA A 270 -8.98 -3.47 -16.03
CA ALA A 270 -9.83 -2.35 -16.44
C ALA A 270 -10.69 -2.67 -17.68
N ARG A 271 -10.26 -3.62 -18.53
CA ARG A 271 -11.07 -4.11 -19.67
C ARG A 271 -12.24 -4.99 -19.26
N ARG A 272 -12.21 -5.57 -18.06
CA ARG A 272 -13.16 -6.60 -17.60
C ARG A 272 -14.00 -6.15 -16.42
N TYR A 273 -13.53 -5.15 -15.68
CA TYR A 273 -14.12 -4.69 -14.44
C TYR A 273 -14.25 -3.17 -14.44
N ASP A 274 -15.33 -2.68 -13.82
CA ASP A 274 -15.41 -1.29 -13.41
C ASP A 274 -14.68 -1.15 -12.07
N ILE A 275 -13.37 -0.90 -12.16
CA ILE A 275 -12.53 -0.74 -10.98
C ILE A 275 -13.02 0.48 -10.21
N ILE A 276 -13.32 0.33 -8.92
CA ILE A 276 -13.77 1.40 -8.03
C ILE A 276 -12.56 2.26 -7.66
N CYS A 277 -11.58 1.65 -6.98
CA CYS A 277 -10.35 2.29 -6.53
C CYS A 277 -9.16 1.31 -6.57
N TYR A 278 -7.96 1.91 -6.51
CA TYR A 278 -6.67 1.24 -6.32
C TYR A 278 -6.15 1.59 -4.94
N LEU A 279 -5.69 0.61 -4.16
CA LEU A 279 -5.08 0.82 -2.85
C LEU A 279 -3.62 0.37 -2.87
N GLY A 280 -2.73 1.16 -2.28
CA GLY A 280 -1.30 0.85 -2.27
C GLY A 280 -0.51 1.80 -1.39
N ASP A 281 0.70 1.42 -1.04
CA ASP A 281 1.64 2.25 -0.30
C ASP A 281 2.64 2.97 -1.24
N ASN A 282 2.76 2.49 -2.48
CA ASN A 282 3.73 2.97 -3.45
C ASN A 282 3.06 3.56 -4.69
N ALA A 283 3.71 4.52 -5.33
CA ALA A 283 3.26 5.17 -6.55
C ALA A 283 2.99 4.16 -7.70
N GLY A 284 3.76 3.06 -7.75
CA GLY A 284 3.60 1.97 -8.71
C GLY A 284 2.32 1.14 -8.54
N ASP A 285 1.58 1.32 -7.45
CA ASP A 285 0.31 0.65 -7.18
C ASP A 285 -0.90 1.36 -7.79
N PHE A 286 -0.65 2.52 -8.39
CA PHE A 286 -1.65 3.31 -9.07
C PHE A 286 -1.31 3.38 -10.56
N PRO A 287 -2.32 3.45 -11.44
CA PRO A 287 -2.11 3.59 -12.88
C PRO A 287 -1.69 5.03 -13.29
N ILE A 288 -0.88 5.72 -12.47
CA ILE A 288 -0.49 7.12 -12.66
C ILE A 288 0.60 7.30 -13.74
N SER A 289 1.31 6.24 -14.11
CA SER A 289 2.28 6.25 -15.20
C SER A 289 1.66 5.95 -16.58
N ALA A 290 0.36 5.61 -16.62
CA ALA A 290 -0.35 5.48 -17.88
C ALA A 290 -0.60 6.87 -18.48
N ILE A 291 -0.15 7.09 -19.72
CA ILE A 291 -0.58 8.26 -20.48
C ILE A 291 -2.10 8.18 -20.62
N ARG A 292 -2.80 9.24 -20.18
CA ARG A 292 -4.26 9.30 -20.06
C ARG A 292 -4.99 8.99 -21.37
N GLU A 293 -4.35 9.31 -22.50
CA GLU A 293 -4.84 9.10 -23.87
C GLU A 293 -4.69 7.64 -24.34
N GLU A 294 -3.66 6.93 -23.86
CA GLU A 294 -3.39 5.53 -24.23
C GLU A 294 -4.20 4.53 -23.39
N ASN A 295 -4.78 4.98 -22.27
CA ASN A 295 -5.56 4.14 -21.35
C ASN A 295 -6.88 4.82 -20.93
N SER A 296 -7.67 5.27 -21.91
CA SER A 296 -9.02 5.83 -21.71
C SER A 296 -9.99 4.90 -20.97
N ILE A 297 -9.68 3.61 -20.93
CA ILE A 297 -10.40 2.57 -20.18
C ILE A 297 -10.23 2.74 -18.66
N ILE A 298 -9.03 3.16 -18.21
CA ILE A 298 -8.73 3.39 -16.79
C ILE A 298 -9.32 4.73 -16.33
N TYR A 299 -9.20 5.75 -17.18
CA TYR A 299 -9.72 7.09 -16.93
C TYR A 299 -10.96 7.32 -17.80
N LYS A 300 -12.09 6.69 -17.44
CA LYS A 300 -13.37 6.94 -18.12
C LYS A 300 -13.61 8.46 -18.21
N LYS A 301 -13.81 8.97 -19.43
CA LYS A 301 -14.15 10.37 -19.68
C LYS A 301 -15.43 10.68 -18.88
N LYS A 302 -15.43 11.71 -18.04
CA LYS A 302 -16.69 12.24 -17.52
C LYS A 302 -17.54 12.63 -18.74
N ALA A 303 -18.73 12.07 -18.83
CA ALA A 303 -19.74 12.55 -19.75
C ALA A 303 -20.24 13.87 -19.17
N ASP A 304 -19.53 14.97 -19.47
CA ASP A 304 -20.03 16.30 -19.18
C ASP A 304 -21.12 16.66 -20.19
N ASP A 305 -22.13 17.32 -19.65
CA ASP A 305 -23.36 17.76 -20.28
C ASP A 305 -23.16 18.45 -21.64
N ASN A 306 -24.17 18.26 -22.48
CA ASN A 306 -24.28 18.85 -23.81
C ASN A 306 -24.12 20.39 -23.81
N ARG A 307 -23.39 20.86 -24.83
CA ARG A 307 -23.62 22.09 -25.63
C ARG A 307 -23.01 23.41 -25.09
N THR A 308 -21.91 23.84 -25.72
CA THR A 308 -21.85 25.09 -26.50
C THR A 308 -20.56 25.20 -27.33
N ASP A 309 -20.74 25.25 -28.65
CA ASP A 309 -20.07 26.08 -29.65
C ASP A 309 -18.54 26.26 -29.68
N SER A 310 -17.97 25.60 -30.69
CA SER A 310 -17.28 26.20 -31.86
C SER A 310 -16.10 27.16 -31.67
N LYS A 311 -15.04 26.84 -32.44
CA LYS A 311 -14.02 27.72 -33.04
C LYS A 311 -12.97 28.34 -32.11
N THR A 312 -11.76 27.80 -32.20
CA THR A 312 -10.47 28.46 -32.50
C THR A 312 -9.35 27.45 -32.20
N ARG A 313 -8.24 27.33 -32.92
CA ARG A 313 -7.73 27.82 -34.20
C ARG A 313 -6.49 26.94 -34.47
N ALA A 314 -6.33 26.50 -35.72
CA ALA A 314 -5.16 25.77 -36.17
C ALA A 314 -3.91 26.68 -36.15
N SER A 315 -2.78 26.12 -35.70
CA SER A 315 -1.36 26.45 -35.96
C SER A 315 -0.58 26.01 -34.70
N GLU A 316 0.49 25.23 -34.70
CA GLU A 316 1.56 25.06 -35.67
C GLU A 316 2.13 23.63 -35.57
N ASN A 317 2.32 23.00 -36.72
CA ASN A 317 3.22 21.87 -36.88
C ASN A 317 4.67 22.37 -36.84
N ARG A 318 5.49 21.81 -35.94
CA ARG A 318 6.90 21.55 -36.24
C ARG A 318 7.25 20.13 -35.83
N THR A 319 7.52 19.35 -36.86
CA THR A 319 8.08 18.01 -36.87
C THR A 319 9.54 18.02 -36.41
N GLU A 320 9.95 16.95 -35.71
CA GLU A 320 11.23 16.19 -35.79
C GLU A 320 11.70 15.71 -34.39
N PRO A 321 12.40 14.58 -34.27
CA PRO A 321 11.99 13.24 -34.69
C PRO A 321 11.97 12.25 -33.51
N GLY A 322 11.29 11.11 -33.71
CA GLY A 322 11.04 10.10 -32.69
C GLY A 322 12.31 9.45 -32.12
N ASN A 323 12.33 9.27 -30.80
CA ASN A 323 13.27 8.39 -30.12
C ASN A 323 12.48 7.21 -29.54
N ALA A 324 12.26 6.20 -30.38
CA ALA A 324 11.78 4.89 -29.95
C ALA A 324 12.93 4.20 -29.20
N ILE A 325 12.91 4.24 -27.87
CA ILE A 325 13.84 3.46 -27.05
C ILE A 325 13.41 2.00 -27.12
N ARG A 326 14.10 1.23 -27.96
CA ARG A 326 14.09 -0.23 -27.95
C ARG A 326 14.64 -0.72 -26.61
N THR A 327 13.85 -1.51 -25.90
CA THR A 327 14.27 -2.32 -24.76
C THR A 327 14.87 -3.62 -25.28
N ASP A 328 16.19 -3.65 -25.47
CA ASP A 328 16.91 -4.92 -25.62
C ASP A 328 17.23 -5.50 -24.22
N CYS A 329 16.52 -6.58 -23.89
CA CYS A 329 16.90 -7.49 -22.83
C CYS A 329 17.87 -8.53 -23.40
N SER A 330 19.16 -8.39 -23.13
CA SER A 330 20.09 -9.51 -23.16
C SER A 330 21.05 -9.41 -21.97
N ALA A 331 20.91 -10.34 -21.04
CA ALA A 331 21.86 -10.56 -19.97
C ALA A 331 23.05 -11.31 -20.56
N ALA A 332 24.13 -10.60 -20.84
CA ALA A 332 25.43 -11.20 -21.10
C ALA A 332 26.18 -11.34 -19.77
N ASN A 333 26.39 -12.59 -19.35
CA ASN A 333 27.39 -12.95 -18.34
C ASN A 333 28.78 -12.53 -18.86
N GLN A 334 29.47 -11.68 -18.13
CA GLN A 334 30.91 -11.52 -18.26
C GLN A 334 31.56 -11.84 -16.92
N SER A 335 32.38 -12.89 -16.94
CA SER A 335 33.32 -13.25 -15.89
C SER A 335 34.48 -12.26 -15.92
N GLU A 336 34.75 -11.58 -14.80
CA GLU A 336 35.98 -10.81 -14.63
C GLU A 336 36.85 -11.49 -13.57
N THR A 337 37.97 -12.03 -14.05
CA THR A 337 39.13 -12.43 -13.25
C THR A 337 40.00 -11.22 -12.95
N GLU A 338 40.35 -11.08 -11.68
CA GLU A 338 41.56 -10.46 -11.11
C GLU A 338 41.92 -9.01 -11.48
N THR A 339 41.79 -8.13 -10.49
CA THR A 339 42.94 -7.41 -9.90
C THR A 339 42.54 -6.89 -8.51
N GLY A 340 43.35 -7.18 -7.50
CA GLY A 340 43.11 -6.85 -6.10
C GLY A 340 43.16 -5.35 -5.79
N LYS A 341 42.07 -4.63 -6.03
CA LYS A 341 41.76 -3.35 -5.39
C LYS A 341 40.58 -3.54 -4.43
N ARG A 342 40.71 -3.07 -3.20
CA ARG A 342 39.60 -3.06 -2.22
C ARG A 342 38.42 -2.30 -2.85
N LYS A 343 37.23 -2.90 -2.85
CA LYS A 343 35.95 -2.35 -3.37
C LYS A 343 35.48 -1.02 -2.74
N THR A 344 36.29 -0.39 -1.90
CA THR A 344 35.95 0.79 -1.09
C THR A 344 36.38 2.12 -1.72
N GLU A 345 37.04 2.12 -2.88
CA GLU A 345 37.54 3.33 -3.56
C GLU A 345 36.86 3.60 -4.91
N MET A 346 35.55 3.41 -5.04
CA MET A 346 34.82 4.13 -6.10
C MET A 346 34.65 5.58 -5.64
N PRO A 347 35.13 6.59 -6.38
CA PRO A 347 34.81 7.98 -6.08
C PRO A 347 33.28 8.14 -6.08
N LEU A 348 32.71 8.58 -4.96
CA LEU A 348 31.29 8.90 -4.86
C LEU A 348 31.01 10.22 -5.59
N ASP A 349 30.77 10.16 -6.90
CA ASP A 349 30.18 11.28 -7.64
C ASP A 349 28.68 11.36 -7.36
N ILE A 350 28.34 11.78 -6.13
CA ILE A 350 26.96 11.98 -5.69
C ILE A 350 26.17 12.87 -6.65
N PRO A 351 26.71 14.02 -7.13
CA PRO A 351 26.02 14.84 -8.13
C PRO A 351 25.66 14.07 -9.40
N ALA A 352 26.57 13.26 -9.96
CA ALA A 352 26.25 12.47 -11.15
C ALA A 352 25.22 11.38 -10.86
N MET A 353 25.30 10.72 -9.71
CA MET A 353 24.33 9.69 -9.32
C MET A 353 22.91 10.26 -9.16
N LEU A 354 22.79 11.45 -8.54
CA LEU A 354 21.52 12.15 -8.37
C LEU A 354 20.93 12.69 -9.68
N LYS A 355 21.69 12.76 -10.79
CA LYS A 355 21.09 13.02 -12.12
C LYS A 355 20.08 11.94 -12.52
N HIS A 356 20.19 10.76 -11.92
CA HIS A 356 19.24 9.66 -12.11
C HIS A 356 18.11 9.67 -11.07
N ASP A 357 18.01 10.70 -10.21
CA ASP A 357 16.91 10.81 -9.27
C ASP A 357 15.58 10.94 -10.02
N LYS A 358 14.75 9.91 -9.94
CA LYS A 358 13.43 9.87 -10.59
C LYS A 358 12.32 10.44 -9.72
N ASN A 359 12.58 10.79 -8.46
CA ASN A 359 11.57 11.33 -7.56
C ASN A 359 10.93 12.64 -8.03
N PRO A 360 11.65 13.62 -8.62
CA PRO A 360 11.01 14.84 -9.13
C PRO A 360 9.93 14.55 -10.17
N VAL A 361 10.19 13.59 -11.07
CA VAL A 361 9.22 13.16 -12.09
C VAL A 361 8.03 12.48 -11.42
N ARG A 362 8.28 11.53 -10.51
CA ARG A 362 7.23 10.84 -9.73
C ARG A 362 6.34 11.83 -8.97
N ASN A 363 6.93 12.81 -8.29
CA ASN A 363 6.21 13.84 -7.54
C ASN A 363 5.32 14.68 -8.46
N LYS A 364 5.85 15.12 -9.60
CA LYS A 364 5.06 15.85 -10.60
C LYS A 364 3.90 15.02 -11.14
N THR A 365 4.10 13.72 -11.36
CA THR A 365 3.04 12.80 -11.77
C THR A 365 1.96 12.68 -10.68
N VAL A 366 2.35 12.58 -9.41
CA VAL A 366 1.39 12.60 -8.28
C VAL A 366 0.59 13.91 -8.27
N ASP A 367 1.24 15.06 -8.48
CA ASP A 367 0.57 16.37 -8.53
C ASP A 367 -0.45 16.48 -9.67
N ILE A 368 -0.15 15.90 -10.84
CA ILE A 368 -1.09 15.81 -11.98
C ILE A 368 -2.36 15.04 -11.58
N HIS A 369 -2.22 14.03 -10.71
CA HIS A 369 -3.31 13.16 -10.25
C HIS A 369 -3.86 13.52 -8.87
N ARG A 370 -3.55 14.71 -8.31
CA ARG A 370 -3.94 15.10 -6.94
C ARG A 370 -5.42 14.92 -6.61
N GLU A 371 -6.33 15.14 -7.55
CA GLU A 371 -7.78 14.97 -7.34
C GLU A 371 -8.22 13.50 -7.27
N SER A 372 -7.39 12.58 -7.78
CA SER A 372 -7.65 11.15 -7.73
C SER A 372 -7.23 10.53 -6.40
N PHE A 373 -6.35 11.17 -5.63
CA PHE A 373 -5.95 10.69 -4.31
C PHE A 373 -7.05 10.91 -3.27
N GLY A 374 -7.34 9.88 -2.48
CA GLY A 374 -8.47 9.84 -1.55
C GLY A 374 -9.82 9.47 -2.19
N THR A 375 -9.85 9.26 -3.51
CA THR A 375 -11.02 8.74 -4.24
C THR A 375 -10.63 7.50 -5.04
N LYS A 376 -10.07 7.69 -6.24
CA LYS A 376 -9.64 6.61 -7.13
C LYS A 376 -8.39 5.90 -6.63
N PHE A 377 -7.48 6.65 -6.02
CA PHE A 377 -6.19 6.20 -5.51
C PHE A 377 -6.17 6.38 -4.01
N ILE A 378 -6.14 5.28 -3.27
CA ILE A 378 -6.16 5.27 -1.82
C ILE A 378 -4.74 4.91 -1.37
N LEU A 379 -4.04 5.90 -0.82
CA LEU A 379 -2.65 5.76 -0.41
C LEU A 379 -2.55 5.32 1.04
N LEU A 380 -1.73 4.31 1.29
CA LEU A 380 -1.29 3.89 2.62
C LEU A 380 0.12 4.46 2.88
N PRO A 381 0.44 4.85 4.12
CA PRO A 381 1.75 5.41 4.41
C PRO A 381 2.81 4.30 4.58
N ASN A 382 3.88 4.34 3.79
CA ASN A 382 5.07 3.51 4.02
C ASN A 382 6.36 4.33 3.98
N PRO A 383 6.88 4.74 5.15
CA PRO A 383 8.16 5.44 5.23
C PRO A 383 9.37 4.51 5.35
N MET A 384 9.18 3.18 5.37
CA MET A 384 10.25 2.22 5.70
C MET A 384 11.07 1.79 4.47
N TYR A 385 10.46 1.77 3.29
CA TYR A 385 11.08 1.46 2.01
C TYR A 385 10.13 1.83 0.87
N GLY A 386 10.59 1.74 -0.38
CA GLY A 386 9.74 1.87 -1.56
C GLY A 386 10.47 2.49 -2.75
N ASP A 387 9.76 2.67 -3.86
CA ASP A 387 10.37 3.29 -5.05
C ASP A 387 10.86 4.71 -4.78
N TRP A 388 10.29 5.42 -3.80
CA TRP A 388 10.77 6.74 -3.40
C TRP A 388 12.23 6.71 -2.92
N GLU A 389 12.69 5.62 -2.32
CA GLU A 389 14.09 5.40 -1.96
C GLU A 389 14.89 4.90 -3.17
N TYR A 390 14.36 3.90 -3.87
CA TYR A 390 15.06 3.24 -4.98
C TYR A 390 15.29 4.17 -6.18
N ASN A 391 14.50 5.22 -6.30
CA ASN A 391 14.59 6.22 -7.35
C ASN A 391 15.74 7.22 -7.15
N LEU A 392 16.42 7.25 -5.99
CA LEU A 392 17.52 8.19 -5.73
C LEU A 392 18.71 8.03 -6.69
N ALA A 393 18.96 6.81 -7.18
CA ALA A 393 20.03 6.55 -8.14
C ALA A 393 19.75 5.30 -8.99
N GLN A 394 20.44 5.19 -10.13
CA GLN A 394 20.39 3.98 -10.94
C GLN A 394 20.96 2.78 -10.15
N ASN A 395 20.26 1.64 -10.21
CA ASN A 395 20.64 0.42 -9.48
C ASN A 395 20.81 0.63 -7.96
N TYR A 396 20.10 1.59 -7.36
CA TYR A 396 20.23 1.98 -5.95
C TYR A 396 20.37 0.80 -4.97
N ARG A 397 19.52 -0.23 -5.11
CA ARG A 397 19.50 -1.42 -4.24
C ARG A 397 20.77 -2.28 -4.29
N ARG A 398 21.58 -2.14 -5.35
CA ARG A 398 22.86 -2.85 -5.53
C ARG A 398 24.06 -2.02 -5.06
N LEU A 399 23.85 -0.77 -4.66
CA LEU A 399 24.93 0.08 -4.18
C LEU A 399 25.40 -0.36 -2.78
N PRO A 400 26.70 -0.23 -2.48
CA PRO A 400 27.22 -0.37 -1.12
C PRO A 400 26.46 0.52 -0.11
N ALA A 401 26.41 0.11 1.15
CA ALA A 401 25.67 0.81 2.19
C ALA A 401 26.13 2.26 2.37
N GLU A 402 27.44 2.50 2.28
CA GLU A 402 28.05 3.83 2.36
C GLU A 402 27.52 4.77 1.28
N GLN A 403 27.36 4.26 0.05
CA GLN A 403 26.83 5.04 -1.07
C GLN A 403 25.34 5.32 -0.91
N ARG A 404 24.57 4.34 -0.42
CA ARG A 404 23.14 4.52 -0.11
C ARG A 404 22.93 5.59 0.96
N ILE A 405 23.72 5.55 2.05
CA ILE A 405 23.71 6.55 3.12
C ILE A 405 24.04 7.94 2.57
N ALA A 406 25.11 8.06 1.77
CA ALA A 406 25.52 9.33 1.21
C ALA A 406 24.44 9.94 0.29
N LEU A 407 23.80 9.12 -0.54
CA LEU A 407 22.67 9.55 -1.39
C LEU A 407 21.46 9.99 -0.57
N ARG A 408 21.08 9.24 0.48
CA ARG A 408 19.96 9.61 1.38
C ARG A 408 20.23 10.96 2.03
N LYS A 409 21.44 11.17 2.55
CA LYS A 409 21.85 12.45 3.16
C LYS A 409 21.85 13.60 2.16
N ALA A 410 22.36 13.39 0.96
CA ALA A 410 22.38 14.41 -0.09
C ALA A 410 20.97 14.78 -0.61
N ALA A 411 20.00 13.87 -0.51
CA ALA A 411 18.62 14.13 -0.87
C ALA A 411 17.84 14.98 0.17
N LEU A 412 18.39 15.16 1.39
CA LEU A 412 17.77 15.98 2.41
C LEU A 412 17.83 17.47 2.05
N LYS A 413 16.69 18.15 2.15
CA LYS A 413 16.62 19.61 2.05
C LYS A 413 16.85 20.22 3.44
N CYS A 414 18.08 20.62 3.71
CA CYS A 414 18.46 21.20 4.99
C CYS A 414 18.15 22.70 5.05
N PHE A 415 17.85 23.20 6.25
CA PHE A 415 17.82 24.63 6.54
C PHE A 415 19.25 25.17 6.62
N THR A 416 19.54 26.27 5.92
CA THR A 416 20.81 26.99 6.03
C THR A 416 20.64 28.17 6.97
N TYR A 417 21.27 28.12 8.15
CA TYR A 417 21.33 29.24 9.06
C TYR A 417 22.33 30.28 8.55
N ILE A 418 21.86 31.50 8.27
CA ILE A 418 22.71 32.64 7.99
C ILE A 418 22.71 33.49 9.26
N PRO A 419 23.80 33.50 10.05
CA PRO A 419 23.90 34.36 11.22
C PRO A 419 23.82 35.83 10.78
N ASN A 420 23.10 36.66 11.54
CA ASN A 420 23.13 38.10 11.33
C ASN A 420 24.56 38.58 11.56
N THR A 421 25.23 39.07 10.51
CA THR A 421 26.40 39.93 10.70
C THR A 421 25.89 41.23 11.30
N GLU A 422 26.27 41.52 12.55
CA GLU A 422 25.94 42.80 13.19
C GLU A 422 26.41 44.00 12.33
N PRO A 423 25.66 45.11 12.36
CA PRO A 423 25.80 46.25 11.44
C PRO A 423 27.12 47.01 11.55
#